data_AF-A0ABD2NDP9-F1
#
_entry.id   AF-A0ABD2NDP9-F1
#
_cell.length_a   1.000
_cell.length_b   1.000
_cell.length_c   1.000
_cell.angle_alpha   90.00
_cell.angle_beta   90.00
_cell.angle_gamma   90.00
#
_symmetry.space_group_name_H-M   'P 1'
#
loop_
_entity.id
_entity.type
_entity.pdbx_description
1 polymer ?
#
loop_
_entity_poly.entity_id
_entity_poly.type
_entity_poly.pdbx_seq_one_letter_code
_entity_poly.pdbx_strand_id
1 'polypeptide(L)' 'HLTSTGYCATGTIRDNRVGKCPLTEKSVMQKQERGTYDFRTDSENTVCLIRWKDNKVVTCATNFDTIAETKCSRWSEG' A
#
# COMPACT_ATOMS: atom_id res chain seq x y z
N HIS A 1 13.64 2.49 13.23
CA HIS A 1 13.35 2.59 14.68
C HIS A 1 12.31 1.57 15.13
N LEU A 2 11.15 1.43 14.47
CA LEU A 2 10.13 0.41 14.83
C LEU A 2 10.58 -1.02 14.48
N THR A 3 11.09 -1.23 13.27
CA THR A 3 11.58 -2.54 12.82
C THR A 3 12.74 -3.04 13.70
N SER A 4 13.66 -2.15 14.09
CA SER A 4 14.77 -2.47 15.01
C SER A 4 14.33 -2.84 16.43
N THR A 5 13.12 -2.45 16.83
CA THR A 5 12.51 -2.85 18.12
C THR A 5 11.60 -4.08 17.99
N GLY A 6 11.53 -4.70 16.80
CA GLY A 6 10.69 -5.88 16.53
C GLY A 6 9.21 -5.56 16.31
N TYR A 7 8.84 -4.28 16.16
CA TYR A 7 7.44 -3.89 15.95
C TYR A 7 7.09 -3.76 14.48
N CYS A 8 5.90 -4.26 14.18
CA CYS A 8 5.31 -4.30 12.86
C CYS A 8 4.13 -3.33 12.83
N ALA A 9 4.07 -2.50 11.79
CA ALA A 9 3.11 -1.43 11.64
C ALA A 9 2.60 -1.42 10.20
N THR A 10 1.29 -1.28 10.07
CA THR A 10 0.61 -1.11 8.79
C THR A 10 -0.36 0.05 8.93
N GLY A 11 -0.35 0.97 7.97
CA GLY A 11 -1.18 2.17 8.06
C GLY A 11 -1.45 2.80 6.71
N THR A 12 -2.63 3.40 6.58
CA THR A 12 -2.98 4.19 5.40
C THR A 12 -2.21 5.51 5.42
N ILE A 13 -1.80 5.96 4.23
CA ILE A 13 -1.01 7.18 4.07
C ILE A 13 -1.77 8.13 3.14
N ARG A 14 -1.71 9.43 3.47
CA ARG A 14 -2.18 10.47 2.55
C ARG A 14 -1.26 10.54 1.33
N ASP A 15 -1.88 10.81 0.19
CA ASP A 15 -1.20 10.87 -1.11
C ASP A 15 -0.01 11.85 -1.11
N ASN A 16 -0.14 13.01 -0.48
CA ASN A 16 0.95 13.99 -0.39
C ASN A 16 2.08 13.61 0.59
N ARG A 17 2.07 12.40 1.17
CA ARG A 17 3.06 11.90 2.14
C ARG A 17 3.80 10.65 1.67
N VAL A 18 3.68 10.27 0.38
CA VAL A 18 4.48 9.18 -0.20
C VAL A 18 5.91 9.57 -0.57
N GLY A 19 6.30 10.84 -0.35
CA GLY A 19 7.66 11.32 -0.58
C GLY A 19 8.07 11.24 -2.06
N LYS A 20 9.25 10.67 -2.32
CA LYS A 20 9.80 10.48 -3.68
C LYS A 20 9.54 9.07 -4.25
N CYS A 21 8.66 8.30 -3.61
CA CYS A 21 8.36 6.95 -4.08
C CYS A 21 7.65 7.02 -5.44
N PRO A 22 8.18 6.38 -6.50
CA PRO A 22 7.61 6.43 -7.85
C PRO A 22 6.41 5.50 -7.99
N LEU A 23 5.40 5.68 -7.14
CA LEU A 23 4.11 5.02 -7.27
C LEU A 23 3.31 5.65 -8.41
N THR A 24 2.48 4.84 -9.05
CA THR A 24 1.50 5.28 -10.04
C THR A 24 0.70 6.45 -9.47
N GLU A 25 0.62 7.54 -10.22
CA GLU A 25 -0.10 8.73 -9.79
C GLU A 25 -1.55 8.40 -9.45
N LYS A 26 -2.09 9.06 -8.43
CA LYS A 26 -3.46 8.84 -7.99
C LYS A 26 -4.48 9.09 -9.09
N SER A 27 -4.23 10.09 -9.96
CA SER A 27 -5.06 10.44 -11.11
C SER A 27 -5.14 9.30 -12.14
N VAL A 28 -4.00 8.66 -12.42
CA VAL A 28 -3.88 7.51 -13.33
C VAL A 28 -4.53 6.28 -12.71
N MET A 29 -4.21 5.99 -11.44
CA MET A 29 -4.75 4.88 -10.68
C MET A 29 -6.28 4.93 -10.56
N GLN A 30 -6.85 6.14 -10.45
CA GLN A 30 -8.30 6.34 -10.34
C GLN A 30 -9.06 5.91 -11.61
N LYS A 31 -8.39 5.90 -12.78
CA LYS A 31 -8.94 5.47 -14.07
C LYS A 31 -8.78 3.97 -14.33
N GLN A 32 -8.01 3.27 -13.51
CA GLN A 32 -7.79 1.83 -13.64
C GLN A 32 -9.01 1.05 -13.13
N GLU A 33 -9.06 -0.24 -13.47
CA GLU A 33 -10.09 -1.14 -12.98
C GLU A 33 -9.98 -1.33 -11.46
N ARG A 34 -11.11 -1.66 -10.84
CA ARG A 34 -11.12 -2.00 -9.42
C ARG A 34 -10.30 -3.27 -9.20
N GLY A 35 -9.39 -3.23 -8.25
CA GLY A 35 -8.44 -4.30 -7.95
C GLY A 35 -7.06 -4.11 -8.57
N THR A 36 -6.88 -3.18 -9.51
CA THR A 36 -5.53 -2.82 -9.96
C THR A 36 -4.73 -2.24 -8.80
N TYR A 37 -3.46 -2.61 -8.70
CA TYR A 37 -2.56 -2.13 -7.65
C TYR A 37 -1.13 -1.93 -8.18
N ASP A 38 -0.36 -1.11 -7.46
CA ASP A 38 1.05 -0.80 -7.70
C ASP A 38 1.78 -0.73 -6.37
N PHE A 39 3.03 -1.15 -6.32
CA PHE A 39 3.79 -1.19 -5.09
C PHE A 39 5.28 -0.98 -5.28
N ARG A 40 5.94 -0.48 -4.24
CA ARG A 40 7.40 -0.37 -4.14
C ARG A 40 7.83 -0.89 -2.79
N THR A 41 8.88 -1.69 -2.78
CA THR A 41 9.50 -2.17 -1.56
C THR A 41 10.92 -1.62 -1.48
N ASP A 42 11.26 -1.06 -0.34
CA ASP A 42 12.63 -0.75 0.03
C ASP A 42 13.12 -1.86 0.96
N SER A 43 13.99 -2.74 0.44
CA SER A 43 14.54 -3.85 1.21
C SER A 43 15.56 -3.40 2.27
N GLU A 44 16.18 -2.23 2.10
CA GLU A 44 17.14 -1.70 3.08
C GLU A 44 16.43 -1.21 4.34
N ASN A 45 15.30 -0.52 4.16
CA ASN A 45 14.49 -0.01 5.28
C ASN A 45 13.34 -0.94 5.69
N THR A 46 13.16 -2.05 4.96
CA THR A 46 12.06 -3.01 5.14
C THR A 46 10.70 -2.31 5.11
N VAL A 47 10.50 -1.36 4.19
CA VAL A 47 9.23 -0.65 4.03
C VAL A 47 8.63 -0.99 2.68
N CYS A 48 7.37 -1.42 2.67
CA CYS A 48 6.57 -1.59 1.48
C CYS A 48 5.50 -0.50 1.41
N LEU A 49 5.41 0.17 0.26
CA LEU A 49 4.34 1.08 -0.08
C LEU A 49 3.47 0.42 -1.15
N ILE A 50 2.16 0.35 -0.88
CA ILE A 50 1.18 -0.19 -1.82
C ILE A 50 0.10 0.85 -2.09
N ARG A 51 -0.31 0.94 -3.36
CA ARG A 51 -1.42 1.75 -3.82
C ARG A 51 -2.35 0.87 -4.64
N TRP A 52 -3.64 0.92 -4.35
CA TRP A 52 -4.62 0.15 -5.12
C TRP A 52 -5.89 0.94 -5.38
N LYS A 53 -6.57 0.54 -6.45
CA LYS A 53 -7.86 1.07 -6.84
C LYS A 53 -8.96 0.21 -6.22
N ASP A 54 -9.63 0.74 -5.21
CA ASP A 54 -10.94 0.24 -4.78
C ASP A 54 -12.04 1.20 -5.30
N ASN A 55 -13.10 1.48 -4.52
CA ASN A 55 -14.04 2.54 -4.85
C ASN A 55 -13.30 3.89 -5.02
N LYS A 56 -12.30 4.14 -4.17
CA LYS A 56 -11.31 5.21 -4.30
C LYS A 56 -9.90 4.63 -4.27
N VAL A 57 -8.93 5.41 -4.75
CA VAL A 57 -7.51 5.03 -4.62
C VAL A 57 -7.11 5.11 -3.14
N VAL A 58 -6.55 4.02 -2.63
CA VAL A 58 -5.99 3.91 -1.28
C VAL A 58 -4.48 3.74 -1.39
N THR A 59 -3.75 4.28 -0.43
CA THR A 59 -2.31 4.07 -0.29
C THR A 59 -2.01 3.64 1.14
N CYS A 60 -1.18 2.62 1.29
CA CYS A 60 -0.79 2.03 2.57
C CYS A 60 0.73 1.85 2.61
N ALA A 61 1.31 1.98 3.79
CA ALA A 61 2.67 1.52 4.07
C ALA A 61 2.62 0.41 5.11
N THR A 62 3.55 -0.52 4.98
CA THR A 62 3.86 -1.50 6.01
C THR A 62 5.36 -1.66 6.16
N ASN A 63 5.83 -1.99 7.37
CA ASN A 63 7.20 -2.43 7.61
C ASN A 63 7.30 -3.93 7.96
N PHE A 64 6.21 -4.68 7.77
CA PHE A 64 6.11 -6.06 8.24
C PHE A 64 6.67 -7.07 7.24
N ASP A 65 6.25 -6.96 5.97
CA ASP A 65 6.57 -7.93 4.94
C ASP A 65 6.40 -7.32 3.53
N THR A 66 6.90 -8.04 2.54
CA THR A 66 6.68 -7.83 1.12
C THR A 66 5.29 -8.30 0.67
N ILE A 67 4.88 -7.90 -0.54
CA ILE A 67 3.56 -8.28 -1.05
C ILE A 67 3.57 -9.72 -1.53
N ALA A 68 2.70 -10.53 -0.94
CA ALA A 68 2.21 -11.77 -1.52
C ALA A 68 0.76 -11.57 -1.96
N GLU A 69 0.46 -11.82 -3.23
CA GLU A 69 -0.92 -11.81 -3.71
C GLU A 69 -1.72 -12.92 -3.04
N THR A 70 -2.82 -12.56 -2.39
CA THR A 70 -3.79 -13.53 -1.88
C THR A 70 -5.20 -13.06 -2.18
N LYS A 71 -6.12 -14.00 -2.37
CA LYS A 71 -7.54 -13.70 -2.58
C LYS A 71 -8.20 -13.51 -1.21
N CYS A 72 -8.76 -12.33 -0.96
CA CYS A 72 -9.55 -12.07 0.24
C CYS A 72 -11.01 -11.80 -0.15
N SER A 73 -11.94 -12.39 0.61
CA SER A 73 -13.36 -12.05 0.52
C SER A 73 -13.63 -10.83 1.41
N ARG A 74 -14.40 -9.87 0.88
CA ARG A 74 -14.84 -8.71 1.66
C ARG A 74 -15.88 -9.17 2.68
N TRP A 75 -15.57 -9.05 3.96
CA TRP A 75 -16.58 -9.13 5.00
C TRP A 75 -17.45 -7.87 4.93
N SER A 76 -18.65 -8.01 4.35
CA SER A 76 -19.73 -7.06 4.51
C SER A 76 -20.94 -7.80 5.01
N GLU A 77 -21.36 -7.54 6.24
CA GLU A 77 -22.74 -7.79 6.62
C GLU A 77 -23.57 -6.71 5.91
N GLY A 78 -24.47 -7.17 5.03
CA GLY A 78 -25.41 -6.31 4.33
C GLY A 78 -26.49 -5.78 5.26
#